data_AF-A0A9D7NG81-F1
#
_entry.id   AF-A0A9D7NG81-F1
#
_cell.length_a   1.000
_cell.length_b   1.000
_cell.length_c   1.000
_cell.angle_alpha   90.00
_cell.angle_beta   90.00
_cell.angle_gamma   90.00
#
_symmetry.space_group_name_H-M   'P 1'
#
loop_
_entity.id
_entity.type
_entity.pdbx_description
1 polymer ?
#
loop_
_entity_poly.entity_id
_entity_poly.type
_entity_poly.pdbx_seq_one_letter_code
_entity_poly.pdbx_strand_id
1 'polypeptide(L)'
;MIKFFDQWLYQGGYIALKGSWTYDPGSKLVKITLQQTQPSNYVFDFSIEVGCYKAGELLPSITKYQVNARTIEIAIPAASKPEKIELDPQMVLLATWEFVETTPSNTKKK
;
A
#
# COMPACT_ATOMS: atom_id res chain seq x y z
N MET A 1 7.74 17.92 -13.63
CA MET A 1 8.85 18.27 -12.72
C MET A 1 8.43 19.15 -11.54
N ILE A 2 7.45 20.06 -11.69
CA ILE A 2 7.08 21.03 -10.63
C ILE A 2 6.33 20.37 -9.44
N LYS A 3 5.45 19.38 -9.70
CA LYS A 3 4.62 18.71 -8.67
C LYS A 3 5.34 18.12 -7.46
N PHE A 4 6.52 17.52 -7.63
CA PHE A 4 7.25 16.90 -6.51
C PHE A 4 7.68 17.96 -5.50
N PHE A 5 8.34 19.03 -5.94
CA PHE A 5 8.76 20.08 -5.02
C PHE A 5 7.58 20.86 -4.46
N ASP A 6 6.52 21.08 -5.26
CA ASP A 6 5.33 21.79 -4.79
C ASP A 6 4.66 21.10 -3.60
N GLN A 7 4.54 19.76 -3.64
CA GLN A 7 3.90 19.04 -2.55
C GLN A 7 4.70 19.07 -1.25
N TRP A 8 6.04 19.05 -1.33
CA TRP A 8 6.89 19.05 -0.14
C TRP A 8 7.14 20.45 0.41
N LEU A 9 7.09 21.47 -0.44
CA LEU A 9 7.41 22.84 -0.05
C LEU A 9 6.16 23.63 0.39
N TYR A 10 5.03 23.44 -0.30
CA TYR A 10 3.85 24.29 -0.11
C TYR A 10 2.67 23.57 0.54
N GLN A 11 2.64 22.24 0.56
CA GLN A 11 1.56 21.49 1.21
C GLN A 11 2.01 21.13 2.62
N GLY A 12 1.45 21.84 3.59
CA GLY A 12 1.72 21.57 5.01
C GLY A 12 1.27 20.17 5.42
N GLY A 13 2.03 19.54 6.31
CA GLY A 13 1.75 18.22 6.87
C GLY A 13 2.68 17.13 6.36
N TYR A 14 2.29 15.87 6.59
CA TYR A 14 3.00 14.67 6.14
C TYR A 14 2.00 13.67 5.53
N ILE A 15 2.52 12.71 4.78
CA ILE A 15 1.69 11.63 4.21
C ILE A 15 1.27 10.69 5.33
N ALA A 16 -0.03 10.54 5.55
CA ALA A 16 -0.59 9.59 6.50
C ALA A 16 -1.43 8.55 5.76
N LEU A 17 -1.08 7.27 5.85
CA LEU A 17 -1.77 6.20 5.15
C LEU A 17 -2.51 5.27 6.10
N LYS A 18 -3.66 4.81 5.66
CA LYS A 18 -4.31 3.62 6.20
C LYS A 18 -4.42 2.61 5.08
N GLY A 19 -4.05 1.38 5.36
CA GLY A 19 -4.13 0.33 4.36
C GLY A 19 -4.45 -1.03 4.94
N SER A 20 -4.88 -1.89 4.05
CA SER A 20 -5.09 -3.29 4.34
C SER A 20 -4.72 -4.15 3.16
N TRP A 21 -4.33 -5.39 3.43
CA TRP A 21 -4.13 -6.38 2.38
C TRP A 21 -4.86 -7.68 2.69
N THR A 22 -5.25 -8.37 1.62
CA THR A 22 -5.85 -9.72 1.66
C THR A 22 -5.21 -10.58 0.59
N TYR A 23 -5.21 -11.90 0.80
CA TYR A 23 -4.87 -12.86 -0.25
C TYR A 23 -6.13 -13.58 -0.73
N ASP A 24 -6.35 -13.57 -2.04
CA ASP A 24 -7.42 -14.30 -2.71
C ASP A 24 -6.84 -15.55 -3.40
N PRO A 25 -7.05 -16.76 -2.84
CA PRO A 25 -6.52 -17.99 -3.42
C PRO A 25 -7.18 -18.36 -4.75
N GLY A 26 -8.41 -17.90 -5.00
CA GLY A 26 -9.14 -18.18 -6.24
C GLY A 26 -8.53 -17.45 -7.44
N SER A 27 -8.14 -16.19 -7.23
CA SER A 27 -7.48 -15.38 -8.26
C SER A 27 -5.94 -15.39 -8.19
N LYS A 28 -5.35 -15.95 -7.12
CA LYS A 28 -3.91 -15.92 -6.85
C LYS A 28 -3.37 -14.48 -6.82
N LEU A 29 -4.12 -13.59 -6.17
CA LEU A 29 -3.80 -12.17 -6.05
C LEU A 29 -3.74 -11.76 -4.58
N VAL A 30 -2.71 -10.99 -4.25
CA VAL A 30 -2.74 -10.10 -3.09
C VAL A 30 -3.47 -8.83 -3.50
N LYS A 31 -4.52 -8.49 -2.78
CA LYS A 31 -5.28 -7.24 -2.97
C LYS A 31 -4.95 -6.29 -1.83
N ILE A 32 -4.48 -5.11 -2.17
CA ILE A 32 -4.11 -4.06 -1.23
C ILE A 32 -5.00 -2.86 -1.49
N THR A 33 -5.52 -2.27 -0.43
CA THR A 33 -6.16 -0.95 -0.47
C THR A 33 -5.31 0.01 0.34
N LEU A 34 -4.97 1.16 -0.24
CA LEU A 34 -4.27 2.24 0.44
C LEU A 34 -5.12 3.51 0.37
N GLN A 35 -5.27 4.18 1.50
CA GLN A 35 -5.98 5.44 1.63
C GLN A 35 -5.08 6.49 2.27
N GLN A 36 -5.01 7.67 1.66
CA GLN A 36 -4.44 8.87 2.26
C GLN A 36 -5.44 9.48 3.26
N THR A 37 -5.01 9.69 4.50
CA THR A 37 -5.88 10.00 5.66
C THR A 37 -5.57 11.33 6.34
N GLN A 38 -4.58 12.07 5.85
CA GLN A 38 -4.28 13.40 6.39
C GLN A 38 -5.53 14.32 6.35
N PRO A 39 -5.71 15.24 7.32
CA PRO A 39 -6.88 16.12 7.37
C PRO A 39 -7.02 17.07 6.18
N SER A 40 -5.92 17.36 5.48
CA SER A 40 -5.90 18.22 4.30
C SER A 40 -6.65 17.58 3.11
N ASN A 41 -7.35 18.42 2.35
CA ASN A 41 -7.96 18.01 1.09
C ASN A 41 -6.92 17.72 -0.02
N TYR A 42 -5.65 18.04 0.21
CA TYR A 42 -4.57 17.73 -0.72
C TYR A 42 -4.35 16.20 -0.83
N VAL A 43 -4.13 15.75 -2.06
CA VAL A 43 -3.78 14.37 -2.42
C VAL A 43 -2.35 14.38 -2.89
N PHE A 44 -1.47 13.72 -2.14
CA PHE A 44 -0.07 13.59 -2.51
C PHE A 44 0.10 12.65 -3.71
N ASP A 45 1.11 12.92 -4.51
CA ASP A 45 1.46 12.18 -5.72
C ASP A 45 2.87 11.60 -5.55
N PHE A 46 2.96 10.32 -5.18
CA PHE A 46 4.22 9.68 -4.81
C PHE A 46 4.25 8.21 -5.24
N SER A 47 5.45 7.64 -5.35
CA SER A 47 5.61 6.20 -5.53
C SER A 47 5.91 5.55 -4.18
N ILE A 48 5.26 4.43 -3.89
CA ILE A 48 5.52 3.61 -2.70
C ILE A 48 6.05 2.25 -3.12
N GLU A 49 7.03 1.73 -2.38
CA GLU A 49 7.50 0.37 -2.52
C GLU A 49 6.60 -0.59 -1.73
N VAL A 50 6.29 -1.74 -2.30
CA VAL A 50 5.59 -2.83 -1.61
C VAL A 50 6.46 -4.07 -1.68
N GLY A 51 6.88 -4.55 -0.51
CA GLY A 51 7.60 -5.79 -0.33
C GLY A 51 6.64 -6.95 -0.12
N CYS A 52 6.80 -8.02 -0.91
CA CYS A 52 6.07 -9.27 -0.75
C CYS A 52 7.03 -10.38 -0.32
N TYR A 53 6.81 -10.93 0.87
CA TYR A 53 7.62 -12.00 1.45
C TYR A 53 6.94 -13.35 1.19
N LYS A 54 7.55 -14.17 0.32
CA LYS A 54 7.07 -15.52 0.06
C LYS A 54 7.46 -16.44 1.21
N ALA A 55 6.75 -17.57 1.30
CA ALA A 55 6.99 -18.54 2.35
C ALA A 55 8.45 -19.02 2.37
N GLY A 56 9.13 -18.84 3.51
CA GLY A 56 10.54 -19.21 3.71
C GLY A 56 11.58 -18.31 3.04
N GLU A 57 11.19 -17.21 2.38
CA GLU A 57 12.14 -16.25 1.79
C GLU A 57 12.46 -15.11 2.78
N LEU A 58 13.76 -14.86 3.00
CA LEU A 58 14.21 -13.76 3.87
C LEU A 58 14.09 -12.38 3.21
N LEU A 59 14.23 -12.31 1.89
CA LEU A 59 14.18 -11.07 1.12
C LEU A 59 12.85 -10.94 0.40
N PRO A 60 12.21 -9.76 0.41
CA PRO A 60 10.98 -9.56 -0.32
C PRO A 60 11.24 -9.34 -1.82
N SER A 61 10.26 -9.71 -2.65
CA SER A 61 10.16 -9.12 -3.98
C SER A 61 9.57 -7.71 -3.83
N ILE A 62 10.30 -6.69 -4.28
CA ILE A 62 9.90 -5.28 -4.17
C ILE A 62 9.32 -4.79 -5.50
N THR A 63 8.13 -4.21 -5.44
CA THR A 63 7.49 -3.55 -6.59
C THR A 63 7.06 -2.14 -6.22
N LYS A 64 7.19 -1.19 -7.15
CA LYS A 64 6.78 0.21 -6.96
C LYS A 64 5.39 0.46 -7.52
N TYR A 65 4.57 1.18 -6.76
CA TYR A 65 3.22 1.57 -7.17
C TYR A 65 3.04 3.08 -7.04
N GLN A 66 2.37 3.69 -8.01
CA GLN A 66 2.03 5.10 -7.95
C GLN A 66 0.79 5.31 -7.10
N VAL A 67 0.86 6.25 -6.15
CA VAL A 67 -0.24 6.72 -5.33
C VAL A 67 -0.51 8.17 -5.69
N ASN A 68 -1.55 8.40 -6.48
CA ASN A 68 -1.94 9.73 -6.98
C ASN A 68 -3.43 10.04 -6.76
N ALA A 69 -4.11 9.19 -5.99
CA ALA A 69 -5.50 9.34 -5.60
C ALA A 69 -5.66 9.20 -4.09
N ARG A 70 -6.80 9.68 -3.56
CA ARG A 70 -7.13 9.56 -2.13
C ARG A 70 -7.16 8.11 -1.67
N THR A 71 -7.70 7.22 -2.52
CA THR A 71 -7.72 5.77 -2.31
C THR A 71 -7.28 5.10 -3.59
N ILE A 72 -6.42 4.08 -3.47
CA ILE A 72 -6.03 3.23 -4.58
C ILE A 72 -6.16 1.76 -4.20
N GLU A 73 -6.34 0.92 -5.22
CA GLU A 73 -6.29 -0.52 -5.10
C GLU A 73 -5.12 -1.05 -5.91
N ILE A 74 -4.38 -1.99 -5.33
CA ILE A 74 -3.23 -2.63 -5.94
C ILE A 74 -3.49 -4.14 -5.94
N ALA A 75 -3.25 -4.78 -7.09
CA ALA A 75 -3.27 -6.23 -7.21
C ALA A 75 -1.86 -6.73 -7.53
N ILE A 76 -1.35 -7.64 -6.71
CA ILE A 76 -0.03 -8.26 -6.89
C ILE A 76 -0.23 -9.75 -7.14
N PRO A 77 0.25 -10.28 -8.29
CA PRO A 77 0.25 -11.72 -8.53
C PRO A 77 1.06 -12.45 -7.46
N ALA A 78 0.46 -13.47 -6.83
CA ALA A 78 1.09 -14.30 -5.83
C ALA A 78 0.59 -15.74 -5.97
N ALA A 79 1.47 -16.66 -6.37
CA ALA A 79 1.11 -18.06 -6.63
C ALA A 79 0.60 -18.80 -5.37
N SER A 80 1.06 -18.36 -4.20
CA SER A 80 0.68 -18.83 -2.87
C SER A 80 0.49 -17.63 -1.94
N LYS A 81 -0.14 -17.86 -0.78
CA LYS A 81 -0.31 -16.83 0.25
C LYS A 81 1.07 -16.36 0.72
N PRO A 82 1.41 -15.06 0.63
CA PRO A 82 2.63 -14.52 1.22
C PRO A 82 2.59 -14.58 2.74
N GLU A 83 3.75 -14.66 3.37
CA GLU A 83 3.87 -14.57 4.84
C GLU A 83 3.60 -13.16 5.35
N LYS A 84 4.09 -12.17 4.61
CA LYS A 84 3.98 -10.75 4.97
C LYS A 84 3.92 -9.90 3.71
N ILE A 85 3.13 -8.85 3.78
CA ILE A 85 3.23 -7.68 2.88
C ILE A 85 3.69 -6.50 3.71
N GLU A 86 4.68 -5.77 3.22
CA GLU A 86 5.26 -4.62 3.88
C GLU A 86 5.25 -3.41 2.96
N LEU A 87 4.82 -2.27 3.49
CA LEU A 87 4.93 -1.00 2.80
C LEU A 87 6.30 -0.40 3.08
N ASP A 88 6.94 0.08 2.03
CA ASP A 88 8.23 0.77 2.05
C ASP A 88 9.31 0.06 2.90
N PRO A 89 9.69 -1.18 2.54
CA PRO A 89 10.65 -1.98 3.33
C PRO A 89 12.03 -1.33 3.44
N GLN A 90 12.35 -0.37 2.56
CA GLN A 90 13.61 0.38 2.57
C GLN A 90 13.51 1.74 3.29
N MET A 91 12.34 2.11 3.82
CA MET A 91 12.09 3.36 4.55
C MET A 91 12.49 4.62 3.77
N VAL A 92 12.26 4.65 2.46
CA VAL A 92 12.61 5.78 1.59
C VAL A 92 11.52 6.86 1.62
N LEU A 93 10.26 6.48 1.88
CA LEU A 93 9.11 7.37 1.89
C LEU A 93 8.93 8.01 3.27
N LEU A 94 8.97 9.34 3.34
CA LEU A 94 8.61 10.07 4.55
C LEU A 94 7.08 10.08 4.75
N ALA A 95 6.58 9.05 5.43
CA ALA A 95 5.16 8.87 5.73
C ALA A 95 4.96 8.12 7.05
N THR A 96 3.73 8.16 7.55
CA THR A 96 3.27 7.25 8.62
C THR A 96 2.16 6.37 8.07
N TRP A 97 2.03 5.15 8.56
CA TRP A 97 0.93 4.29 8.15
C TRP A 97 0.45 3.31 9.21
N GLU A 98 -0.85 3.03 9.15
CA GLU A 98 -1.46 1.84 9.72
C GLU A 98 -1.69 0.83 8.60
N PHE A 99 -1.12 -0.37 8.70
CA PHE A 99 -1.23 -1.39 7.67
C PHE A 99 -1.49 -2.77 8.27
N VAL A 100 -2.61 -3.39 7.89
CA VAL A 100 -3.08 -4.65 8.50
C VAL A 100 -3.42 -5.70 7.45
N GLU A 101 -3.13 -6.97 7.76
CA GLU A 101 -3.73 -8.08 7.02
C GLU A 101 -5.20 -8.20 7.43
N THR A 102 -6.11 -8.29 6.47
CA THR A 102 -7.51 -8.60 6.74
C THR A 102 -7.86 -9.97 6.18
N THR A 103 -8.73 -10.68 6.90
CA THR A 103 -9.33 -11.91 6.36
C THR A 103 -10.50 -11.50 5.45
N PRO A 104 -10.71 -12.13 4.28
CA PRO A 104 -11.89 -11.87 3.48
C PRO A 104 -13.15 -12.04 4.33
N SER A 105 -13.94 -10.98 4.50
CA SER A 105 -15.19 -11.09 5.25
C SER A 105 -16.10 -12.06 4.50
N ASN A 106 -16.39 -13.22 5.09
CA ASN A 106 -17.28 -14.19 4.51
C ASN A 106 -18.74 -13.75 4.77
N THR A 107 -19.18 -12.67 4.11
CA THR A 107 -20.57 -12.22 4.20
C THR A 107 -21.40 -12.97 3.15
N LYS A 108 -21.66 -14.27 3.39
CA LYS A 108 -22.87 -14.90 2.85
C LYS A 108 -24.04 -14.43 3.71
N LYS A 109 -24.70 -13.33 3.31
CA LYS A 109 -26.06 -13.05 3.78
C LYS A 109 -26.95 -14.18 3.26
N LYS A 110 -27.46 -14.98 4.20
CA LYS A 110 -28.63 -15.84 4.00
C LYS A 110 -29.86 -14.97 3.72
#